data_AF-A0A2U2SIW5-F1
#
_entry.id   AF-A0A2U2SIW5-F1
#
_cell.length_a   1.000
_cell.length_b   1.000
_cell.length_c   1.000
_cell.angle_alpha   90.00
_cell.angle_beta   90.00
_cell.angle_gamma   90.00
#
_symmetry.space_group_name_H-M   'P 1'
#
loop_
_entity.id
_entity.type
_entity.pdbx_description
1 polymer ?
#
loop_
_entity_poly.entity_id
_entity_poly.type
_entity_poly.pdbx_seq_one_letter_code
_entity_poly.pdbx_strand_id
1 'polypeptide(L)'
;MNRSKTPLTLWDLLSVSLRWMFLLLLALSGEIPFPTKLVLFAYGSINLGYLIWLAYSSFALQLRRLSVVLDFVLSASVLLLSGDSFFTFGWVSLLPFLSAAMNLPFYGLIGVAILNLICFGWLFFTRAVSSPFLTIMLAYSVSYLLLGSVVNFGLLQIRQHVSSKPTAPKPSNSSRQEFESERRHALYRLINTISATLNYQRVLETALDTSTQALLSDDGSENQLVSAVLEVEEAPNGKAGLRVATARHFTPADQRIAFSLNSKILHAALENDQPTLQYHPMRDPELSRAVSLRHCQAVYLLPLRKGLQVYGLLLYAHPKIDYFTSERCEILQVIANQVMVALENALLYQKLEEEKERIIEIQEEARKKLARDLHDGPTQSVSALAMRVNFARRLLERDPRATAEELYKIEELARRTTKEVRHMLFTLRPLVLESQGLIAALEAMAEKMMETYQQKVIVQADPTTIQDLELNKQSVIFAIAEEAVNNARKHAKADHIWVRLNIAAADILLLEIVDDGVGFDAATLANGYEQRGSLGMVNMRERTELVNGIFQIDSQPEKGTTVRVWIPLNENAADRLKKGSFR
;
A
#
# COMPACT_ATOMS: atom_id res chain seq x y z
N MET A 1 6.76 -53.60 -3.80
CA MET A 1 7.05 -53.97 -5.20
C MET A 1 7.34 -52.69 -5.98
N ASN A 2 8.54 -52.12 -5.82
CA ASN A 2 8.94 -50.86 -6.46
C ASN A 2 9.34 -51.14 -7.92
N ARG A 3 8.40 -50.96 -8.87
CA ARG A 3 8.77 -50.83 -10.29
C ARG A 3 9.42 -49.46 -10.46
N SER A 4 10.75 -49.42 -10.51
CA SER A 4 11.51 -48.26 -10.95
C SER A 4 11.09 -47.94 -12.39
N LYS A 5 10.16 -47.01 -12.56
CA LYS A 5 9.88 -46.41 -13.87
C LYS A 5 11.17 -45.71 -14.27
N THR A 6 11.94 -46.27 -15.19
CA THR A 6 13.01 -45.53 -15.85
C THR A 6 12.32 -44.41 -16.63
N PRO A 7 12.47 -43.13 -16.25
CA PRO A 7 11.81 -42.06 -16.96
C PRO A 7 12.34 -42.04 -18.40
N LEU A 8 11.42 -41.85 -19.35
CA LEU A 8 11.72 -41.65 -20.76
C LEU A 8 12.73 -40.50 -20.86
N THR A 9 13.93 -40.77 -21.37
CA THR A 9 14.99 -39.75 -21.36
C THR A 9 14.81 -38.81 -22.55
N LEU A 10 15.27 -37.55 -22.43
CA LEU A 10 15.30 -36.61 -23.56
C LEU A 10 16.03 -37.19 -24.78
N TRP A 11 17.01 -38.07 -24.56
CA TRP A 11 17.73 -38.78 -25.62
C TRP A 11 16.87 -39.80 -26.36
N ASP A 12 15.95 -40.47 -25.67
CA ASP A 12 15.02 -41.41 -26.29
C ASP A 12 14.05 -40.69 -27.24
N LEU A 13 13.54 -39.52 -26.82
CA LEU A 13 12.73 -38.63 -27.66
C LEU A 13 13.50 -38.13 -28.88
N LEU A 14 14.72 -37.63 -28.67
CA LEU A 14 15.58 -37.15 -29.78
C LEU A 14 15.88 -38.27 -30.77
N SER A 15 16.12 -39.50 -30.30
CA SER A 15 16.39 -40.67 -31.16
C SER A 15 15.17 -41.03 -32.01
N VAL A 16 13.96 -40.95 -31.46
CA VAL A 16 12.72 -41.23 -32.19
C VAL A 16 12.43 -40.12 -33.21
N SER A 17 12.62 -38.86 -32.85
CA SER A 17 12.46 -37.72 -33.75
C SER A 17 13.43 -37.76 -34.94
N LEU A 18 14.69 -38.15 -34.70
CA LEU A 18 15.69 -38.30 -35.75
C LEU A 18 15.26 -39.33 -36.81
N ARG A 19 14.66 -40.45 -36.39
CA ARG A 19 14.16 -41.49 -37.31
C ARG A 19 13.02 -40.99 -38.17
N TRP A 20 12.08 -40.23 -37.61
CA TRP A 20 11.01 -39.61 -38.39
C TRP A 20 11.55 -38.61 -39.41
N MET A 21 12.57 -37.84 -39.04
CA MET A 21 13.24 -36.93 -39.98
C MET A 21 13.91 -37.69 -41.13
N PHE A 22 14.61 -38.79 -40.85
CA PHE A 22 15.23 -39.64 -41.88
C PHE A 22 14.20 -40.29 -42.81
N LEU A 23 13.08 -40.79 -42.26
CA LEU A 23 11.97 -41.33 -43.05
C LEU A 23 11.35 -40.26 -43.97
N LEU A 24 11.20 -39.03 -43.46
CA LEU A 24 10.68 -37.91 -44.23
C LEU A 24 11.65 -37.46 -45.33
N LEU A 25 12.95 -37.37 -45.04
CA LEU A 25 14.00 -37.08 -46.03
C LEU A 25 14.05 -38.15 -47.13
N LEU A 26 13.92 -39.42 -46.76
CA LEU A 26 13.81 -40.53 -47.70
C LEU A 26 12.57 -40.38 -48.58
N ALA A 27 11.40 -40.11 -48.00
CA ALA A 27 10.17 -39.91 -48.75
C ALA A 27 10.23 -38.73 -49.73
N LEU A 28 11.00 -37.68 -49.42
CA LEU A 28 11.23 -36.52 -50.29
C LEU A 28 12.27 -36.76 -51.40
N SER A 29 13.11 -37.78 -51.27
CA SER A 29 14.24 -38.03 -52.19
C SER A 29 13.87 -38.65 -53.55
N GLY A 30 12.58 -38.82 -53.87
CA GLY A 30 12.10 -39.22 -55.19
C GLY A 30 11.71 -40.70 -55.31
N GLU A 31 11.83 -41.28 -56.52
CA GLU A 31 11.31 -42.61 -56.90
C GLU A 31 11.98 -43.78 -56.13
N ILE A 32 11.53 -44.01 -54.89
CA ILE A 32 11.93 -45.17 -54.11
C ILE A 32 11.24 -46.43 -54.67
N PRO A 33 11.99 -47.53 -54.92
CA PRO A 33 11.42 -48.80 -55.36
C PRO A 33 10.34 -49.33 -54.41
N PHE A 34 9.30 -49.98 -54.94
CA PHE A 34 8.20 -50.52 -54.13
C PHE A 34 8.64 -51.43 -52.95
N PRO A 35 9.62 -52.34 -53.11
CA PRO A 35 10.13 -53.15 -51.99
C PRO A 35 10.70 -52.30 -50.86
N THR A 36 11.39 -51.21 -51.19
CA THR A 36 12.00 -50.30 -50.23
C THR A 36 10.94 -49.48 -49.50
N LYS A 37 9.83 -49.11 -50.16
CA LYS A 37 8.67 -48.46 -49.51
C LYS A 37 8.03 -49.36 -48.45
N LEU A 38 7.90 -50.66 -48.70
CA LEU A 38 7.38 -51.61 -47.70
C LEU A 38 8.28 -51.70 -46.47
N VAL A 39 9.60 -51.73 -46.68
CA VAL A 39 10.58 -51.74 -45.57
C VAL A 39 10.49 -50.45 -44.74
N LEU A 40 10.36 -49.28 -45.38
CA LEU A 40 10.21 -48.01 -44.69
C LEU A 40 8.89 -47.93 -43.89
N PHE A 41 7.80 -48.45 -44.44
CA PHE A 41 6.50 -48.50 -43.75
C PHE A 41 6.53 -49.43 -42.52
N ALA A 42 7.14 -50.62 -42.65
CA ALA A 42 7.32 -51.55 -41.54
C ALA A 42 8.19 -50.90 -40.44
N TYR A 43 9.26 -50.23 -40.82
CA TYR A 43 10.14 -49.53 -39.88
C TYR A 43 9.45 -48.36 -39.18
N GLY A 44 8.64 -47.56 -39.90
CA GLY A 44 7.82 -46.50 -39.30
C GLY A 44 6.84 -47.03 -38.25
N SER A 45 6.22 -48.18 -38.54
CA SER A 45 5.32 -48.88 -37.60
C SER A 45 6.06 -49.38 -36.35
N ILE A 46 7.26 -49.94 -36.51
CA ILE A 46 8.12 -50.36 -35.41
C ILE A 46 8.55 -49.13 -34.57
N ASN A 47 8.91 -48.02 -35.21
CA ASN A 47 9.33 -46.79 -34.52
C ASN A 47 8.20 -46.16 -33.70
N LEU A 48 6.94 -46.28 -34.15
CA LEU A 48 5.77 -45.85 -33.39
C LEU A 48 5.58 -46.71 -32.12
N GLY A 49 5.73 -48.03 -32.23
CA GLY A 49 5.67 -48.95 -31.09
C GLY A 49 6.85 -48.80 -30.12
N TYR A 50 8.03 -48.42 -30.63
CA TYR A 50 9.26 -48.27 -29.86
C TYR A 50 9.13 -47.24 -28.72
N LEU A 51 8.46 -46.10 -28.96
CA LEU A 51 8.23 -45.08 -27.94
C LEU A 51 7.36 -45.63 -26.78
N ILE A 52 6.34 -46.42 -27.12
CA ILE A 52 5.43 -47.04 -26.14
C ILE A 52 6.19 -48.11 -25.32
N TRP A 53 7.06 -48.89 -25.95
CA TRP A 53 7.88 -49.90 -25.27
C TRP A 53 8.94 -49.31 -24.34
N LEU A 54 9.55 -48.18 -24.71
CA LEU A 54 10.47 -47.46 -23.83
C LEU A 54 9.77 -46.86 -22.61
N ALA A 55 8.49 -46.50 -22.72
CA ALA A 55 7.71 -45.95 -21.60
C ALA A 55 7.32 -47.00 -20.54
N TYR A 56 7.23 -48.28 -20.90
CA TYR A 56 6.62 -49.31 -20.04
C TYR A 56 7.56 -50.43 -19.58
N SER A 57 8.72 -50.61 -20.18
CA SER A 57 9.52 -51.82 -19.96
C SER A 57 10.70 -51.64 -18.99
N SER A 58 10.89 -52.65 -18.13
CA SER A 58 12.09 -52.80 -17.29
C SER A 58 13.37 -53.12 -18.09
N PHE A 59 13.26 -53.22 -19.42
CA PHE A 59 14.32 -53.65 -20.35
C PHE A 59 14.79 -52.50 -21.27
N ALA A 60 14.61 -51.23 -20.84
CA ALA A 60 14.94 -50.06 -21.63
C ALA A 60 16.38 -50.05 -22.18
N LEU A 61 17.35 -50.58 -21.42
CA LEU A 61 18.75 -50.67 -21.86
C LEU A 61 18.92 -51.66 -23.02
N GLN A 62 18.27 -52.83 -22.97
CA GLN A 62 18.29 -53.80 -24.06
C GLN A 62 17.57 -53.26 -25.29
N LEU A 63 16.44 -52.57 -25.11
CA LEU A 63 15.70 -51.94 -26.20
C LEU A 63 16.49 -50.85 -26.91
N ARG A 64 17.29 -50.05 -26.19
CA ARG A 64 18.21 -49.07 -26.80
C ARG A 64 19.26 -49.72 -27.71
N ARG A 65 19.85 -50.83 -27.27
CA ARG A 65 20.83 -51.59 -28.09
C ARG A 65 20.17 -52.22 -29.32
N LEU A 66 19.01 -52.84 -29.13
CA LEU A 66 18.25 -53.47 -30.21
C LEU A 66 17.81 -52.44 -31.26
N SER A 67 17.56 -51.20 -30.83
CA SER A 67 17.23 -50.11 -31.73
C SER A 67 18.34 -49.76 -32.71
N VAL A 68 19.61 -49.77 -32.28
CA VAL A 68 20.75 -49.52 -33.17
C VAL A 68 20.85 -50.63 -34.22
N VAL A 69 20.59 -51.88 -33.81
CA VAL A 69 20.55 -53.03 -34.73
C VAL A 69 19.46 -52.85 -35.77
N LEU A 70 18.25 -52.43 -35.36
CA LEU A 70 17.16 -52.15 -36.29
C LEU A 70 17.51 -51.04 -37.29
N ASP A 71 18.16 -49.97 -36.83
CA ASP A 71 18.58 -48.86 -37.68
C ASP A 71 19.64 -49.28 -38.72
N PHE A 72 20.55 -50.19 -38.32
CA PHE A 72 21.52 -50.78 -39.23
C PHE A 72 20.86 -51.71 -40.26
N VAL A 73 19.95 -52.59 -39.82
CA VAL A 73 19.21 -53.50 -40.72
C VAL A 73 18.38 -52.72 -41.73
N LEU A 74 17.74 -51.63 -41.29
CA LEU A 74 17.02 -50.72 -42.19
C LEU A 74 17.95 -50.15 -43.24
N SER A 75 19.06 -49.53 -42.82
CA SER A 75 20.01 -48.90 -43.72
C SER A 75 20.57 -49.90 -44.74
N ALA A 76 20.98 -51.09 -44.28
CA ALA A 76 21.46 -52.16 -45.16
C ALA A 76 20.38 -52.62 -46.14
N SER A 77 19.13 -52.76 -45.69
CA SER A 77 18.01 -53.16 -46.54
C SER A 77 17.68 -52.10 -47.60
N VAL A 78 17.71 -50.82 -47.23
CA VAL A 78 17.51 -49.72 -48.18
C VAL A 78 18.59 -49.73 -49.26
N LEU A 79 19.86 -49.91 -48.87
CA LEU A 79 20.98 -49.98 -49.80
C LEU A 79 20.88 -51.20 -50.73
N LEU A 80 20.58 -52.39 -50.19
CA LEU A 80 20.46 -53.62 -50.98
C LEU A 80 19.29 -53.57 -51.98
N LEU A 81 18.15 -53.00 -51.57
CA LEU A 81 16.93 -52.92 -52.38
C LEU A 81 16.94 -51.73 -53.37
N SER A 82 17.81 -50.75 -53.16
CA SER A 82 17.93 -49.58 -54.04
C SER A 82 18.58 -49.86 -55.40
N GLY A 83 19.05 -51.09 -55.65
CA GLY A 83 19.60 -51.49 -56.95
C GLY A 83 20.87 -50.72 -57.28
N ASP A 84 20.98 -50.23 -58.51
CA ASP A 84 22.18 -49.51 -59.00
C ASP A 84 22.29 -48.08 -58.42
N SER A 85 21.21 -47.58 -57.82
CA SER A 85 21.14 -46.26 -57.19
C SER A 85 21.63 -46.26 -55.74
N PHE A 86 22.24 -47.32 -55.23
CA PHE A 86 22.62 -47.38 -53.81
C PHE A 86 23.58 -46.27 -53.36
N PHE A 87 24.33 -45.68 -54.30
CA PHE A 87 25.16 -44.50 -54.05
C PHE A 87 24.35 -43.26 -53.62
N THR A 88 23.18 -43.03 -54.22
CA THR A 88 22.34 -41.88 -53.87
C THR A 88 21.71 -42.05 -52.50
N PHE A 89 21.62 -43.29 -51.99
CA PHE A 89 21.13 -43.62 -50.66
C PHE A 89 22.25 -43.91 -49.64
N GLY A 90 23.53 -43.70 -50.00
CA GLY A 90 24.67 -43.91 -49.09
C GLY A 90 24.58 -43.10 -47.79
N TRP A 91 23.89 -41.96 -47.82
CA TRP A 91 23.63 -41.14 -46.64
C TRP A 91 22.70 -41.77 -45.61
N VAL A 92 21.90 -42.78 -45.99
CA VAL A 92 21.03 -43.52 -45.06
C VAL A 92 21.85 -44.27 -44.01
N SER A 93 23.10 -44.67 -44.35
CA SER A 93 24.04 -45.25 -43.40
C SER A 93 24.43 -44.31 -42.26
N LEU A 94 24.11 -43.02 -42.31
CA LEU A 94 24.34 -42.11 -41.17
C LEU A 94 23.42 -42.43 -39.97
N LEU A 95 22.22 -42.96 -40.23
CA LEU A 95 21.22 -43.24 -39.19
C LEU A 95 21.74 -44.19 -38.08
N PRO A 96 22.32 -45.37 -38.39
CA PRO A 96 22.86 -46.25 -37.35
C PRO A 96 24.04 -45.65 -36.58
N PHE A 97 24.83 -44.75 -37.20
CA PHE A 97 25.93 -44.06 -36.49
C PHE A 97 25.40 -43.04 -35.48
N LEU A 98 24.39 -42.25 -35.84
CA LEU A 98 23.75 -41.32 -34.91
C LEU A 98 23.03 -42.08 -33.77
N SER A 99 22.34 -43.17 -34.11
CA SER A 99 21.68 -44.03 -33.14
C SER A 99 22.68 -44.68 -32.17
N ALA A 100 23.81 -45.17 -32.68
CA ALA A 100 24.90 -45.71 -31.87
C ALA A 100 25.53 -44.63 -30.97
N ALA A 101 25.76 -43.42 -31.51
CA ALA A 101 26.31 -42.30 -30.73
C ALA A 101 25.42 -41.90 -29.55
N MET A 102 24.11 -42.09 -29.67
CA MET A 102 23.15 -41.77 -28.61
C MET A 102 22.98 -42.91 -27.59
N ASN A 103 22.97 -44.15 -28.06
CA ASN A 103 22.50 -45.29 -27.28
C ASN A 103 23.60 -46.27 -26.84
N LEU A 104 24.79 -46.20 -27.46
CA LEU A 104 25.92 -47.08 -27.18
C LEU A 104 27.14 -46.27 -26.71
N PRO A 105 28.06 -46.92 -25.97
CA PRO A 105 29.38 -46.35 -25.71
C PRO A 105 30.23 -46.29 -26.99
N PHE A 106 31.34 -45.56 -26.93
CA PHE A 106 32.20 -45.28 -28.10
C PHE A 106 32.63 -46.53 -28.89
N TYR A 107 32.92 -47.65 -28.21
CA TYR A 107 33.27 -48.90 -28.89
C TYR A 107 32.11 -49.50 -29.73
N GLY A 108 30.86 -49.20 -29.37
CA GLY A 108 29.69 -49.56 -30.17
C GLY A 108 29.62 -48.80 -31.50
N LEU A 109 30.07 -47.54 -31.53
CA LEU A 109 30.19 -46.74 -32.74
C LEU A 109 31.21 -47.34 -33.73
N ILE A 110 32.34 -47.81 -33.20
CA ILE A 110 33.38 -48.52 -33.97
C ILE A 110 32.79 -49.84 -34.53
N GLY A 111 32.02 -50.57 -33.74
CA GLY A 111 31.33 -51.78 -34.20
C GLY A 111 30.38 -51.52 -35.37
N VAL A 112 29.57 -50.45 -35.31
CA VAL A 112 28.70 -50.03 -36.42
C VAL A 112 29.50 -49.64 -37.66
N ALA A 113 30.64 -48.95 -37.49
CA ALA A 113 31.51 -48.59 -38.61
C ALA A 113 32.11 -49.81 -39.33
N ILE A 114 32.55 -50.82 -38.57
CA ILE A 114 33.04 -52.09 -39.13
C ILE A 114 31.92 -52.81 -39.89
N LEU A 115 30.72 -52.91 -39.30
CA LEU A 115 29.58 -53.53 -39.97
C LEU A 115 29.18 -52.78 -41.25
N ASN A 116 29.23 -51.44 -41.25
CA ASN A 116 28.95 -50.63 -42.43
C ASN A 116 30.00 -50.84 -43.53
N LEU A 117 31.29 -50.93 -43.17
CA LEU A 117 32.36 -51.25 -44.11
C LEU A 117 32.21 -52.64 -44.71
N ILE A 118 31.80 -53.63 -43.92
CA ILE A 118 31.50 -54.98 -44.42
C ILE A 118 30.32 -54.94 -45.40
N CYS A 119 29.25 -54.21 -45.06
CA CYS A 119 28.09 -54.05 -45.93
C CYS A 119 28.45 -53.38 -47.27
N PHE A 120 29.21 -52.28 -47.24
CA PHE A 120 29.70 -51.61 -48.45
C PHE A 120 30.70 -52.47 -49.23
N GLY A 121 31.58 -53.21 -48.57
CA GLY A 121 32.49 -54.15 -49.22
C GLY A 121 31.76 -55.29 -49.92
N TRP A 122 30.71 -55.83 -49.29
CA TRP A 122 29.83 -56.82 -49.90
C TRP A 122 29.11 -56.26 -51.13
N LEU A 123 28.54 -55.05 -51.03
CA LEU A 123 27.86 -54.39 -52.15
C LEU A 123 28.83 -54.12 -53.30
N PHE A 124 30.04 -53.65 -53.01
CA PHE A 124 31.08 -53.44 -54.01
C PHE A 124 31.44 -54.72 -54.76
N PHE A 125 31.65 -55.83 -54.04
CA PHE A 125 32.01 -57.12 -54.62
C PHE A 125 30.87 -57.73 -55.46
N THR A 126 29.64 -57.68 -54.95
CA THR A 126 28.48 -58.30 -55.62
C THR A 126 27.96 -57.50 -56.81
N ARG A 127 28.16 -56.17 -56.82
CA ARG A 127 27.67 -55.27 -57.88
C ARG A 127 28.76 -54.84 -58.87
N ALA A 128 29.99 -55.35 -58.73
CA ALA A 128 31.13 -55.09 -59.62
C ALA A 128 31.33 -53.59 -59.94
N VAL A 129 31.26 -52.76 -58.90
CA VAL A 129 31.25 -51.30 -59.06
C VAL A 129 32.65 -50.75 -59.35
N SER A 130 32.75 -49.66 -60.10
CA SER A 130 34.02 -49.01 -60.45
C SER A 130 34.78 -48.46 -59.23
N SER A 131 36.11 -48.37 -59.33
CA SER A 131 37.00 -47.90 -58.25
C SER A 131 36.71 -46.50 -57.65
N PRO A 132 36.23 -45.48 -58.39
CA PRO A 132 35.95 -44.17 -57.78
C PRO A 132 34.79 -44.18 -56.78
N PHE A 133 33.93 -45.20 -56.82
CA PHE A 133 32.82 -45.32 -55.88
C PHE A 133 33.25 -45.93 -54.54
N LEU A 134 34.29 -46.76 -54.54
CA LEU A 134 34.88 -47.32 -53.32
C LEU A 134 35.45 -46.22 -52.42
N THR A 135 36.11 -45.22 -53.02
CA THR A 135 36.68 -44.08 -52.28
C THR A 135 35.58 -43.22 -51.66
N ILE A 136 34.46 -43.03 -52.34
CA ILE A 136 33.29 -42.30 -51.82
C ILE A 136 32.66 -43.05 -50.62
N MET A 137 32.55 -44.39 -50.70
CA MET A 137 31.98 -45.21 -49.61
C MET A 137 32.87 -45.25 -48.36
N LEU A 138 34.19 -45.29 -48.56
CA LEU A 138 35.16 -45.15 -47.49
C LEU A 138 35.09 -43.75 -46.88
N ALA A 139 34.99 -42.70 -47.71
CA ALA A 139 34.85 -41.33 -47.25
C ALA A 139 33.58 -41.13 -46.42
N TYR A 140 32.44 -41.70 -46.85
CA TYR A 140 31.21 -41.69 -46.06
C TYR A 140 31.39 -42.38 -44.72
N SER A 141 31.95 -43.59 -44.70
CA SER A 141 32.16 -44.36 -43.46
C SER A 141 33.06 -43.61 -42.45
N VAL A 142 34.13 -42.98 -42.94
CA VAL A 142 35.03 -42.14 -42.10
C VAL A 142 34.31 -40.88 -41.62
N SER A 143 33.58 -40.20 -42.51
CA SER A 143 32.85 -38.98 -42.15
C SER A 143 31.75 -39.23 -41.10
N TYR A 144 31.02 -40.35 -41.21
CA TYR A 144 29.97 -40.72 -40.26
C TYR A 144 30.55 -41.19 -38.92
N LEU A 145 31.70 -41.87 -38.94
CA LEU A 145 32.42 -42.19 -37.71
C LEU A 145 32.88 -40.92 -36.98
N LEU A 146 33.44 -39.94 -37.70
CA LEU A 146 33.84 -38.66 -37.12
C LEU A 146 32.63 -37.89 -36.57
N LEU A 147 31.56 -37.75 -37.35
CA LEU A 147 30.35 -37.06 -36.93
C LEU A 147 29.70 -37.73 -35.71
N GLY A 148 29.58 -39.06 -35.74
CA GLY A 148 29.08 -39.86 -34.62
C GLY A 148 29.97 -39.76 -33.38
N SER A 149 31.29 -39.65 -33.54
CA SER A 149 32.24 -39.43 -32.44
C SER A 149 32.06 -38.06 -31.78
N VAL A 150 31.86 -37.01 -32.58
CA VAL A 150 31.57 -35.65 -32.09
C VAL A 150 30.26 -35.61 -31.32
N VAL A 151 29.20 -36.21 -31.87
CA VAL A 151 27.89 -36.31 -31.19
C VAL A 151 28.03 -37.10 -29.89
N ASN A 152 28.66 -38.28 -29.90
CA ASN A 152 28.87 -39.09 -28.71
C ASN A 152 29.67 -38.33 -27.64
N PHE A 153 30.72 -37.60 -28.02
CA PHE A 153 31.50 -36.78 -27.09
C PHE A 153 30.68 -35.62 -26.49
N GLY A 154 29.94 -34.88 -27.33
CA GLY A 154 29.05 -33.81 -26.86
C GLY A 154 27.98 -34.33 -25.90
N LEU A 155 27.38 -35.48 -26.20
CA LEU A 155 26.42 -36.14 -25.32
C LEU A 155 27.05 -36.62 -24.02
N LEU A 156 28.28 -37.11 -24.04
CA LEU A 156 29.02 -37.48 -22.83
C LEU A 156 29.30 -36.25 -21.94
N GLN A 157 29.69 -35.12 -22.53
CA GLN A 157 29.88 -33.86 -21.80
C GLN A 157 28.58 -33.36 -21.17
N ILE A 158 27.47 -33.40 -21.91
CA ILE A 158 26.15 -33.04 -21.39
C ILE A 158 25.73 -34.02 -20.29
N ARG A 159 25.96 -35.32 -20.45
CA ARG A 159 25.67 -36.32 -19.41
C ARG A 159 26.49 -36.09 -18.15
N GLN A 160 27.76 -35.72 -18.27
CA GLN A 160 28.61 -35.35 -17.14
C GLN A 160 28.13 -34.07 -16.46
N HIS A 161 27.71 -33.05 -17.23
CA HIS A 161 27.13 -31.81 -16.70
C HIS A 161 25.74 -31.98 -16.07
N VAL A 162 24.92 -32.92 -16.58
CA VAL A 162 23.59 -33.21 -16.03
C VAL A 162 23.70 -34.16 -14.83
N SER A 163 24.67 -35.07 -14.82
CA SER A 163 24.98 -35.96 -13.70
C SER A 163 25.81 -35.30 -12.59
N SER A 164 26.34 -34.10 -12.82
CA SER A 164 26.99 -33.28 -11.77
C SER A 164 25.98 -32.48 -10.93
N LYS A 165 24.67 -32.72 -11.07
CA LYS A 165 23.71 -32.40 -10.00
C LYS A 165 23.84 -33.45 -8.89
N PRO A 166 24.29 -33.09 -7.68
CA PRO A 166 24.45 -34.07 -6.61
C PRO A 166 23.08 -34.50 -6.07
N THR A 167 22.87 -35.80 -5.95
CA THR A 167 21.89 -36.43 -5.08
C THR A 167 22.32 -36.29 -3.62
N ALA A 168 21.46 -35.68 -2.80
CA ALA A 168 21.46 -35.56 -1.33
C ALA A 168 22.60 -34.72 -0.70
N PRO A 169 22.27 -33.79 0.24
CA PRO A 169 23.13 -32.68 0.62
C PRO A 169 24.13 -33.04 1.72
N LYS A 170 25.39 -32.66 1.52
CA LYS A 170 26.19 -32.02 2.58
C LYS A 170 25.98 -30.51 2.43
N PRO A 171 25.85 -29.74 3.52
CA PRO A 171 25.35 -28.37 3.48
C PRO A 171 26.35 -27.47 2.73
N SER A 172 26.06 -27.17 1.47
CA SER A 172 26.81 -26.23 0.63
C SER A 172 26.06 -24.90 0.54
N ASN A 173 26.77 -23.79 0.53
CA ASN A 173 26.30 -22.39 0.54
C ASN A 173 25.14 -22.03 -0.41
N SER A 174 24.79 -22.85 -1.40
CA SER A 174 23.66 -22.64 -2.31
C SER A 174 22.29 -22.72 -1.62
N SER A 175 22.07 -23.67 -0.70
CA SER A 175 20.81 -23.74 0.06
C SER A 175 20.71 -22.62 1.09
N ARG A 176 21.86 -22.13 1.59
CA ARG A 176 21.90 -20.93 2.45
C ARG A 176 21.54 -19.67 1.67
N GLN A 177 22.03 -19.53 0.43
CA GLN A 177 21.65 -18.41 -0.45
C GLN A 177 20.19 -18.47 -0.92
N GLU A 178 19.68 -19.65 -1.26
CA GLU A 178 18.27 -19.83 -1.60
C GLU A 178 17.38 -19.56 -0.38
N PHE A 179 17.74 -20.08 0.79
CA PHE A 179 17.03 -19.79 2.04
C PHE A 179 17.11 -18.30 2.43
N GLU A 180 18.27 -17.65 2.28
CA GLU A 180 18.43 -16.21 2.50
C GLU A 180 17.64 -15.37 1.48
N SER A 181 17.52 -15.83 0.23
CA SER A 181 16.70 -15.18 -0.80
C SER A 181 15.21 -15.37 -0.52
N GLU A 182 14.78 -16.56 -0.14
CA GLU A 182 13.41 -16.86 0.26
C GLU A 182 13.02 -16.08 1.52
N ARG A 183 13.91 -16.03 2.52
CA ARG A 183 13.73 -15.25 3.75
C ARG A 183 13.66 -13.75 3.44
N ARG A 184 14.51 -13.21 2.57
CA ARG A 184 14.42 -11.81 2.10
C ARG A 184 13.10 -11.54 1.36
N HIS A 185 12.68 -12.42 0.46
CA HIS A 185 11.40 -12.26 -0.25
C HIS A 185 10.19 -12.40 0.68
N ALA A 186 10.24 -13.29 1.67
CA ALA A 186 9.23 -13.39 2.70
C ALA A 186 9.15 -12.09 3.51
N LEU A 187 10.31 -11.54 3.94
CA LEU A 187 10.38 -10.26 4.63
C LEU A 187 9.74 -9.12 3.81
N TYR A 188 10.06 -9.01 2.51
CA TYR A 188 9.45 -8.00 1.63
C TYR A 188 7.93 -8.16 1.51
N ARG A 189 7.42 -9.39 1.37
CA ARG A 189 5.96 -9.63 1.32
C ARG A 189 5.28 -9.26 2.62
N LEU A 190 5.89 -9.56 3.77
CA LEU A 190 5.35 -9.23 5.08
C LEU A 190 5.34 -7.72 5.35
N ILE A 191 6.42 -7.02 4.99
CA ILE A 191 6.50 -5.54 5.03
C ILE A 191 5.39 -4.91 4.18
N ASN A 192 5.17 -5.41 2.96
CA ASN A 192 4.08 -4.92 2.11
C ASN A 192 2.70 -5.16 2.72
N THR A 193 2.52 -6.30 3.40
CA THR A 193 1.24 -6.62 4.07
C THR A 193 0.97 -5.68 5.24
N ILE A 194 1.98 -5.38 6.06
CA ILE A 194 1.89 -4.41 7.15
C ILE A 194 1.56 -3.02 6.61
N SER A 195 2.21 -2.61 5.51
CA SER A 195 2.06 -1.27 4.95
C SER A 195 0.72 -1.03 4.25
N ALA A 196 0.06 -2.09 3.81
CA ALA A 196 -1.23 -2.01 3.11
C ALA A 196 -2.43 -1.96 4.06
N THR A 197 -2.25 -2.27 5.35
CA THR A 197 -3.36 -2.22 6.31
C THR A 197 -3.52 -0.82 6.90
N LEU A 198 -4.76 -0.34 6.94
CA LEU A 198 -5.15 0.93 7.55
C LEU A 198 -5.80 0.74 8.92
N ASN A 199 -5.87 -0.51 9.41
CA ASN A 199 -6.46 -0.81 10.70
C ASN A 199 -5.36 -0.88 11.76
N TYR A 200 -5.42 0.04 12.72
CA TYR A 200 -4.42 0.20 13.77
C TYR A 200 -4.15 -1.11 14.55
N GLN A 201 -5.20 -1.79 15.04
CA GLN A 201 -5.04 -3.06 15.76
C GLN A 201 -4.43 -4.15 14.88
N ARG A 202 -4.83 -4.19 13.60
CA ARG A 202 -4.31 -5.18 12.66
C ARG A 202 -2.83 -4.99 12.36
N VAL A 203 -2.36 -3.74 12.30
CA VAL A 203 -0.93 -3.42 12.15
C VAL A 203 -0.14 -4.04 13.31
N LEU A 204 -0.60 -3.85 14.55
CA LEU A 204 0.06 -4.37 15.75
C LEU A 204 0.11 -5.91 15.78
N GLU A 205 -0.99 -6.57 15.44
CA GLU A 205 -1.00 -8.04 15.35
C GLU A 205 -0.04 -8.55 14.27
N THR A 206 -0.09 -7.94 13.09
CA THR A 206 0.73 -8.33 11.94
C THR A 206 2.21 -8.07 12.21
N ALA A 207 2.54 -7.06 13.02
CA ALA A 207 3.90 -6.78 13.49
C ALA A 207 4.49 -7.98 14.24
N LEU A 208 3.77 -8.52 15.23
CA LEU A 208 4.24 -9.65 16.03
C LEU A 208 4.34 -10.93 15.20
N ASP A 209 3.36 -11.19 14.33
CA ASP A 209 3.35 -12.36 13.47
C ASP A 209 4.50 -12.32 12.44
N THR A 210 4.73 -11.15 11.84
CA THR A 210 5.84 -10.90 10.90
C THR A 210 7.18 -11.04 11.59
N SER A 211 7.32 -10.53 12.80
CA SER A 211 8.54 -10.65 13.61
C SER A 211 8.88 -12.11 13.90
N THR A 212 7.88 -12.90 14.30
CA THR A 212 8.05 -14.32 14.58
C THR A 212 8.46 -15.08 13.31
N GLN A 213 7.79 -14.81 12.18
CA GLN A 213 8.12 -15.43 10.89
C GLN A 213 9.51 -15.04 10.38
N ALA A 214 9.93 -13.78 10.55
CA ALA A 214 11.24 -13.32 10.10
C ALA A 214 12.41 -13.92 10.91
N LEU A 215 12.12 -14.40 12.12
CA LEU A 215 13.07 -15.05 13.03
C LEU A 215 13.08 -16.58 12.93
N LEU A 216 12.30 -17.19 12.03
CA LEU A 216 12.27 -18.64 11.80
C LEU A 216 13.68 -19.20 11.59
N SER A 217 13.99 -20.28 12.30
CA SER A 217 15.28 -20.95 12.28
C SER A 217 15.15 -22.46 12.29
N ASP A 218 16.15 -23.17 11.77
CA ASP A 218 16.14 -24.65 11.67
C ASP A 218 16.02 -25.36 13.04
N ASP A 219 16.37 -24.68 14.13
CA ASP A 219 16.32 -25.22 15.49
C ASP A 219 14.97 -25.04 16.19
N GLY A 220 14.01 -24.37 15.54
CA GLY A 220 12.67 -24.13 16.07
C GLY A 220 12.62 -23.21 17.29
N SER A 221 13.71 -22.47 17.58
CA SER A 221 13.82 -21.65 18.79
C SER A 221 12.79 -20.52 18.86
N GLU A 222 12.31 -20.03 17.72
CA GLU A 222 11.25 -19.01 17.64
C GLU A 222 9.93 -19.42 18.31
N ASN A 223 9.65 -20.71 18.49
CA ASN A 223 8.43 -21.18 19.17
C ASN A 223 8.39 -20.81 20.67
N GLN A 224 9.53 -20.42 21.25
CA GLN A 224 9.62 -19.96 22.63
C GLN A 224 9.68 -18.42 22.74
N LEU A 225 9.55 -17.71 21.62
CA LEU A 225 9.60 -16.26 21.57
C LEU A 225 8.34 -15.66 22.20
N VAL A 226 8.51 -14.99 23.33
CA VAL A 226 7.47 -14.21 23.98
C VAL A 226 7.52 -12.80 23.42
N SER A 227 6.40 -12.28 22.90
CA SER A 227 6.38 -10.93 22.30
C SER A 227 5.12 -10.14 22.64
N ALA A 228 5.24 -8.83 22.72
CA ALA A 228 4.14 -7.93 23.01
C ALA A 228 4.36 -6.54 22.41
N VAL A 229 3.26 -5.88 22.06
CA VAL A 229 3.22 -4.43 21.85
C VAL A 229 2.69 -3.81 23.15
N LEU A 230 3.46 -2.88 23.70
CA LEU A 230 3.08 -2.06 24.83
C LEU A 230 2.74 -0.65 24.33
N GLU A 231 1.53 -0.19 24.55
CA GLU A 231 1.09 1.16 24.17
C GLU A 231 1.20 2.12 25.34
N VAL A 232 1.54 3.36 25.03
CA VAL A 232 1.47 4.44 26.02
C VAL A 232 0.00 4.74 26.30
N GLU A 233 -0.38 4.62 27.57
CA GLU A 233 -1.70 4.98 28.08
C GLU A 233 -1.54 6.03 29.19
N GLU A 234 -2.35 7.10 29.14
CA GLU A 234 -2.45 8.04 30.25
C GLU A 234 -3.38 7.44 31.32
N ALA A 235 -2.84 7.07 32.48
CA ALA A 235 -3.65 6.58 33.56
C ALA A 235 -4.53 7.71 34.14
N PRO A 236 -5.69 7.41 34.76
CA PRO A 236 -6.63 8.40 35.31
C PRO A 236 -6.03 9.36 36.37
N ASN A 237 -4.85 9.04 36.90
CA ASN A 237 -4.09 9.84 37.85
C ASN A 237 -3.04 10.76 37.17
N GLY A 238 -3.06 10.88 35.84
CA GLY A 238 -2.15 11.70 35.05
C GLY A 238 -0.73 11.13 34.89
N LYS A 239 -0.48 9.88 35.34
CA LYS A 239 0.81 9.22 35.13
C LYS A 239 0.77 8.37 33.86
N ALA A 240 1.71 8.58 32.96
CA ALA A 240 1.88 7.73 31.79
C ALA A 240 2.28 6.29 32.21
N GLY A 241 1.64 5.31 31.61
CA GLY A 241 1.88 3.88 31.80
C GLY A 241 1.94 3.16 30.45
N LEU A 242 2.26 1.87 30.51
CA LEU A 242 2.34 1.01 29.33
C LEU A 242 1.36 -0.14 29.45
N ARG A 243 0.38 -0.23 28.55
CA ARG A 243 -0.61 -1.31 28.51
C ARG A 243 -0.28 -2.29 27.41
N VAL A 244 -0.49 -3.59 27.64
CA VAL A 244 -0.37 -4.61 26.58
C VAL A 244 -1.52 -4.44 25.57
N ALA A 245 -1.20 -4.03 24.35
CA ALA A 245 -2.18 -3.88 23.27
C ALA A 245 -2.43 -5.18 22.51
N THR A 246 -1.35 -5.92 22.25
CA THR A 246 -1.40 -7.27 21.67
C THR A 246 -0.14 -8.04 22.07
N ALA A 247 -0.24 -9.36 22.12
CA ALA A 247 0.87 -10.21 22.54
C ALA A 247 0.80 -11.62 21.93
N ARG A 248 1.95 -12.31 21.95
CA ARG A 248 2.11 -13.73 21.64
C ARG A 248 2.84 -14.40 22.80
N HIS A 249 2.37 -15.59 23.17
CA HIS A 249 2.86 -16.36 24.32
C HIS A 249 2.76 -15.63 25.67
N PHE A 250 1.87 -14.63 25.78
CA PHE A 250 1.42 -14.07 27.06
C PHE A 250 0.23 -14.88 27.59
N THR A 251 0.13 -15.04 28.91
CA THR A 251 -1.09 -15.55 29.53
C THR A 251 -2.21 -14.50 29.46
N PRO A 252 -3.50 -14.89 29.52
CA PRO A 252 -4.61 -13.94 29.58
C PRO A 252 -4.53 -12.96 30.76
N ALA A 253 -3.87 -13.36 31.86
CA ALA A 253 -3.61 -12.47 33.00
C ALA A 253 -2.53 -11.44 32.67
N ASP A 254 -1.46 -11.85 31.97
CA ASP A 254 -0.37 -10.96 31.57
C ASP A 254 -0.83 -9.88 30.59
N GLN A 255 -1.80 -10.19 29.71
CA GLN A 255 -2.38 -9.22 28.77
C GLN A 255 -3.16 -8.08 29.45
N ARG A 256 -3.53 -8.24 30.73
CA ARG A 256 -4.24 -7.20 31.51
C ARG A 256 -3.29 -6.36 32.37
N ILE A 257 -1.98 -6.61 32.30
CA ILE A 257 -0.99 -5.84 33.05
C ILE A 257 -0.84 -4.46 32.43
N ALA A 258 -0.97 -3.44 33.28
CA ALA A 258 -0.45 -2.10 33.02
C ALA A 258 0.90 -1.97 33.74
N PHE A 259 1.96 -1.80 32.95
CA PHE A 259 3.33 -1.59 33.44
C PHE A 259 3.52 -0.11 33.77
N SER A 260 4.15 0.16 34.92
CA SER A 260 4.51 1.52 35.28
C SER A 260 5.81 1.95 34.59
N LEU A 261 5.92 3.24 34.24
CA LEU A 261 7.18 3.86 33.80
C LEU A 261 8.25 3.93 34.91
N ASN A 262 7.97 3.46 36.11
CA ASN A 262 8.99 3.27 37.16
C ASN A 262 9.97 2.12 36.84
N SER A 263 9.66 1.27 35.85
CA SER A 263 10.58 0.26 35.33
C SER A 263 11.82 0.91 34.75
N LYS A 264 13.00 0.58 35.28
CA LYS A 264 14.27 1.10 34.74
C LYS A 264 14.50 0.62 33.32
N ILE A 265 14.11 -0.61 33.03
CA ILE A 265 14.31 -1.23 31.72
C ILE A 265 13.35 -0.60 30.67
N LEU A 266 12.05 -0.50 30.97
CA LEU A 266 11.08 0.05 30.02
C LEU A 266 11.26 1.56 29.82
N HIS A 267 11.56 2.30 30.89
CA HIS A 267 11.79 3.73 30.82
C HIS A 267 13.02 4.08 29.99
N ALA A 268 14.14 3.36 30.20
CA ALA A 268 15.35 3.55 29.41
C ALA A 268 15.13 3.28 27.92
N ALA A 269 14.28 2.31 27.57
CA ALA A 269 13.94 2.01 26.18
C ALA A 269 13.07 3.10 25.51
N LEU A 270 12.25 3.82 26.29
CA LEU A 270 11.43 4.93 25.78
C LEU A 270 12.22 6.23 25.62
N GLU A 271 13.13 6.54 26.54
CA GLU A 271 13.88 7.81 26.52
C GLU A 271 14.99 7.85 25.47
N ASN A 272 15.74 6.75 25.32
CA ASN A 272 16.99 6.75 24.56
C ASN A 272 16.80 6.65 23.03
N ASP A 273 15.57 6.51 22.54
CA ASP A 273 15.22 6.37 21.10
C ASP A 273 16.02 5.27 20.36
N GLN A 274 16.58 4.32 21.11
CA GLN A 274 17.40 3.25 20.59
C GLN A 274 16.92 1.89 21.09
N PRO A 275 16.98 0.86 20.23
CA PRO A 275 16.69 -0.49 20.66
C PRO A 275 17.59 -0.91 21.83
N THR A 276 17.00 -1.52 22.85
CA THR A 276 17.72 -1.90 24.06
C THR A 276 17.63 -3.42 24.28
N LEU A 277 18.78 -4.09 24.32
CA LEU A 277 18.90 -5.49 24.73
C LEU A 277 19.29 -5.55 26.21
N GLN A 278 18.47 -6.20 27.03
CA GLN A 278 18.71 -6.42 28.45
C GLN A 278 18.70 -7.91 28.78
N TYR A 279 19.51 -8.28 29.76
CA TYR A 279 19.60 -9.66 30.25
C TYR A 279 18.95 -9.78 31.63
N HIS A 280 18.38 -10.96 31.90
CA HIS A 280 17.63 -11.28 33.11
C HIS A 280 16.47 -10.30 33.39
N PRO A 281 15.42 -10.28 32.55
CA PRO A 281 14.27 -9.38 32.69
C PRO A 281 13.59 -9.45 34.07
N MET A 282 13.71 -10.59 34.77
CA MET A 282 13.18 -10.77 36.13
C MET A 282 13.82 -9.90 37.21
N ARG A 283 14.94 -9.23 36.92
CA ARG A 283 15.52 -8.24 37.83
C ARG A 283 14.74 -6.93 37.87
N ASP A 284 13.93 -6.66 36.85
CA ASP A 284 13.07 -5.49 36.82
C ASP A 284 11.74 -5.79 37.52
N PRO A 285 11.33 -4.97 38.51
CA PRO A 285 10.15 -5.24 39.32
C PRO A 285 8.86 -5.23 38.49
N GLU A 286 8.78 -4.42 37.42
CA GLU A 286 7.60 -4.37 36.57
C GLU A 286 7.54 -5.58 35.63
N LEU A 287 8.64 -5.93 34.97
CA LEU A 287 8.68 -7.11 34.08
C LEU A 287 8.48 -8.43 34.84
N SER A 288 8.89 -8.51 36.11
CA SER A 288 8.69 -9.70 36.95
C SER A 288 7.22 -10.03 37.23
N ARG A 289 6.32 -9.05 37.05
CA ARG A 289 4.86 -9.23 37.20
C ARG A 289 4.27 -10.13 36.11
N ALA A 290 4.87 -10.12 34.92
CA ALA A 290 4.42 -10.96 33.81
C ALA A 290 4.94 -12.40 33.98
N VAL A 291 4.03 -13.36 34.17
CA VAL A 291 4.37 -14.77 34.38
C VAL A 291 5.10 -15.36 33.18
N SER A 292 4.69 -14.95 31.98
CA SER A 292 5.27 -15.41 30.71
C SER A 292 6.75 -15.04 30.54
N LEU A 293 7.23 -13.98 31.20
CA LEU A 293 8.62 -13.55 31.12
C LEU A 293 9.55 -14.28 32.09
N ARG A 294 9.04 -15.09 33.03
CA ARG A 294 9.85 -15.73 34.10
C ARG A 294 10.93 -16.66 33.59
N HIS A 295 10.67 -17.34 32.47
CA HIS A 295 11.61 -18.28 31.87
C HIS A 295 12.54 -17.62 30.85
N CYS A 296 12.40 -16.30 30.62
CA CYS A 296 13.21 -15.56 29.67
C CYS A 296 14.52 -15.08 30.31
N GLN A 297 15.64 -15.25 29.60
CA GLN A 297 16.96 -14.76 30.03
C GLN A 297 17.39 -13.49 29.30
N ALA A 298 16.77 -13.18 28.16
CA ALA A 298 17.03 -11.96 27.40
C ALA A 298 15.71 -11.30 26.99
N VAL A 299 15.72 -9.96 26.94
CA VAL A 299 14.62 -9.12 26.44
C VAL A 299 15.18 -8.04 25.53
N TYR A 300 14.61 -7.90 24.35
CA TYR A 300 14.90 -6.88 23.37
C TYR A 300 13.70 -5.93 23.24
N LEU A 301 13.96 -4.65 23.40
CA LEU A 301 12.96 -3.59 23.43
C LEU A 301 13.19 -2.62 22.29
N LEU A 302 12.14 -2.33 21.54
CA LEU A 302 12.17 -1.49 20.35
C LEU A 302 11.15 -0.35 20.51
N PRO A 303 11.59 0.91 20.64
CA PRO A 303 10.66 2.04 20.76
C PRO A 303 9.84 2.23 19.49
N LEU A 304 8.54 2.42 19.68
CA LEU A 304 7.61 2.82 18.64
C LEU A 304 7.43 4.33 18.70
N ARG A 305 8.29 5.08 18.00
CA ARG A 305 8.36 6.54 18.07
C ARG A 305 8.45 7.17 16.68
N LYS A 306 7.85 8.37 16.52
CA LYS A 306 8.11 9.26 15.38
C LYS A 306 8.32 10.70 15.86
N GLY A 307 9.48 11.27 15.57
CA GLY A 307 9.82 12.63 16.01
C GLY A 307 9.84 12.74 17.54
N LEU A 308 8.97 13.57 18.12
CA LEU A 308 8.82 13.71 19.59
C LEU A 308 7.69 12.84 20.17
N GLN A 309 6.89 12.19 19.33
CA GLN A 309 5.73 11.43 19.76
C GLN A 309 6.07 9.94 19.94
N VAL A 310 5.87 9.43 21.16
CA VAL A 310 6.07 8.03 21.52
C VAL A 310 4.72 7.33 21.55
N TYR A 311 4.58 6.29 20.75
CA TYR A 311 3.35 5.49 20.64
C TYR A 311 3.41 4.28 21.57
N GLY A 312 4.60 3.73 21.79
CA GLY A 312 4.75 2.51 22.59
C GLY A 312 6.13 1.86 22.51
N LEU A 313 6.16 0.57 22.81
CA LEU A 313 7.31 -0.32 22.75
C LEU A 313 6.92 -1.66 22.16
N LEU A 314 7.74 -2.19 21.28
CA LEU A 314 7.76 -3.61 20.95
C LEU A 314 8.69 -4.34 21.92
N LEU A 315 8.19 -5.40 22.54
CA LEU A 315 8.91 -6.26 23.47
C LEU A 315 9.06 -7.65 22.86
N TYR A 316 10.29 -8.15 22.83
CA TYR A 316 10.62 -9.53 22.48
C TYR A 316 11.45 -10.14 23.59
N ALA A 317 11.09 -11.31 24.10
CA ALA A 317 11.80 -11.99 25.17
C ALA A 317 11.98 -13.47 24.84
N HIS A 318 13.12 -14.04 25.27
CA HIS A 318 13.47 -15.41 24.95
C HIS A 318 14.23 -16.12 26.10
N PRO A 319 14.04 -17.44 26.30
CA PRO A 319 14.77 -18.22 27.32
C PRO A 319 16.28 -18.35 27.12
N LYS A 320 16.75 -18.42 25.87
CA LYS A 320 18.18 -18.45 25.54
C LYS A 320 18.78 -17.03 25.58
N ILE A 321 19.89 -16.87 26.29
CA ILE A 321 20.58 -15.57 26.46
C ILE A 321 21.20 -15.03 25.16
N ASP A 322 21.60 -15.92 24.26
CA ASP A 322 22.26 -15.65 22.98
C ASP A 322 21.27 -15.61 21.79
N TYR A 323 19.96 -15.64 22.06
CA TYR A 323 18.95 -15.68 21.01
C TYR A 323 18.94 -14.40 20.15
N PHE A 324 19.10 -13.23 20.77
CA PHE A 324 19.09 -11.94 20.10
C PHE A 324 20.49 -11.60 19.57
N THR A 325 20.87 -12.25 18.47
CA THR A 325 22.07 -11.92 17.71
C THR A 325 21.91 -10.58 16.98
N SER A 326 23.02 -9.96 16.55
CA SER A 326 22.99 -8.70 15.78
C SER A 326 22.08 -8.79 14.56
N GLU A 327 22.16 -9.89 13.79
CA GLU A 327 21.30 -10.12 12.62
C GLU A 327 19.81 -10.14 12.97
N ARG A 328 19.42 -10.80 14.06
CA ARG A 328 18.02 -10.86 14.50
C ARG A 328 17.54 -9.50 15.02
N CYS A 329 18.40 -8.76 15.72
CA CYS A 329 18.10 -7.41 16.19
C CYS A 329 17.87 -6.43 15.04
N GLU A 330 18.70 -6.50 13.99
CA GLU A 330 18.57 -5.69 12.77
C GLU A 330 17.24 -5.96 12.05
N ILE A 331 16.88 -7.25 11.88
CA ILE A 331 15.60 -7.63 11.25
C ILE A 331 14.41 -7.11 12.05
N LEU A 332 14.41 -7.28 13.37
CA LEU A 332 13.34 -6.76 14.23
C LEU A 332 13.27 -5.23 14.19
N GLN A 333 14.40 -4.54 14.09
CA GLN A 333 14.43 -3.09 13.98
C GLN A 333 13.85 -2.60 12.64
N VAL A 334 14.17 -3.28 11.52
CA VAL A 334 13.56 -2.98 10.22
C VAL A 334 12.04 -3.17 10.27
N ILE A 335 11.57 -4.24 10.89
CA ILE A 335 10.13 -4.50 11.06
C ILE A 335 9.50 -3.41 11.94
N ALA A 336 10.11 -3.05 13.07
CA ALA A 336 9.61 -2.00 13.96
C ALA A 336 9.48 -0.65 13.24
N ASN A 337 10.49 -0.27 12.46
CA ASN A 337 10.45 0.96 11.66
C ASN A 337 9.31 0.94 10.63
N GLN A 338 9.07 -0.21 9.98
CA GLN A 338 7.98 -0.32 9.01
C GLN A 338 6.60 -0.29 9.70
N VAL A 339 6.48 -0.97 10.85
CA VAL A 339 5.29 -0.96 11.69
C VAL A 339 4.97 0.45 12.13
N MET A 340 5.98 1.26 12.47
CA MET A 340 5.80 2.67 12.80
C MET A 340 5.18 3.48 11.68
N VAL A 341 5.65 3.30 10.45
CA VAL A 341 5.07 3.96 9.27
C VAL A 341 3.62 3.53 9.06
N ALA A 342 3.33 2.24 9.21
CA ALA A 342 1.97 1.73 9.05
C ALA A 342 1.02 2.19 10.17
N LEU A 343 1.48 2.25 11.42
CA LEU A 343 0.69 2.74 12.55
C LEU A 343 0.32 4.21 12.39
N GLU A 344 1.29 5.02 11.98
CA GLU A 344 1.02 6.43 11.70
C GLU A 344 0.01 6.60 10.58
N ASN A 345 0.18 5.87 9.47
CA ASN A 345 -0.78 5.91 8.37
C ASN A 345 -2.18 5.51 8.82
N ALA A 346 -2.31 4.46 9.64
CA ALA A 346 -3.58 4.03 10.20
C ALA A 346 -4.21 5.11 11.11
N LEU A 347 -3.41 5.76 11.96
CA LEU A 347 -3.89 6.85 12.83
C LEU A 347 -4.30 8.09 12.04
N LEU A 348 -3.53 8.47 11.01
CA LEU A 348 -3.88 9.58 10.13
C LEU A 348 -5.18 9.30 9.38
N TYR A 349 -5.36 8.06 8.91
CA TYR A 349 -6.58 7.64 8.24
C TYR A 349 -7.78 7.66 9.19
N GLN A 350 -7.62 7.18 10.42
CA GLN A 350 -8.68 7.23 11.43
C GLN A 350 -9.09 8.67 11.75
N LYS A 351 -8.12 9.56 11.99
CA LYS A 351 -8.39 10.99 12.23
C LYS A 351 -9.10 11.65 11.04
N LEU A 352 -8.71 11.27 9.82
CA LEU A 352 -9.36 11.76 8.60
C LEU A 352 -10.82 11.32 8.53
N GLU A 353 -11.12 10.06 8.85
CA GLU A 353 -12.49 9.55 8.84
C GLU A 353 -13.33 10.20 9.94
N GLU A 354 -12.79 10.37 11.15
CA GLU A 354 -13.44 11.07 12.26
C GLU A 354 -13.77 12.53 11.89
N GLU A 355 -12.83 13.27 11.30
CA GLU A 355 -13.08 14.64 10.85
C GLU A 355 -14.08 14.70 9.69
N LYS A 356 -14.06 13.73 8.77
CA LYS A 356 -15.04 13.64 7.70
C LYS A 356 -16.45 13.39 8.25
N GLU A 357 -16.60 12.48 9.20
CA GLU A 357 -17.88 12.22 9.87
C GLU A 357 -18.38 13.48 10.59
N ARG A 358 -17.49 14.15 11.34
CA ARG A 358 -17.79 15.42 12.00
C ARG A 358 -18.26 16.50 11.02
N ILE A 359 -17.60 16.64 9.87
CA ILE A 359 -18.00 17.60 8.82
C ILE A 359 -19.39 17.25 8.27
N ILE A 360 -19.68 15.97 8.03
CA ILE A 360 -20.99 15.52 7.55
C ILE A 360 -22.06 15.84 8.57
N GLU A 361 -21.81 15.59 9.86
CA GLU A 361 -22.75 15.92 10.95
C GLU A 361 -23.03 17.41 11.02
N ILE A 362 -21.97 18.25 10.98
CA ILE A 362 -22.09 19.71 10.97
C ILE A 362 -22.88 20.20 9.75
N GLN A 363 -22.62 19.65 8.56
CA GLN A 363 -23.36 20.01 7.34
C GLN A 363 -24.83 19.62 7.44
N GLU A 364 -25.14 18.43 7.96
CA GLU A 364 -26.52 17.96 8.09
C GLU A 364 -27.28 18.77 9.14
N GLU A 365 -26.64 19.13 10.26
CA GLU A 365 -27.23 20.01 11.26
C GLU A 365 -27.49 21.41 10.69
N ALA A 366 -26.53 21.98 9.95
CA ALA A 366 -26.69 23.27 9.27
C ALA A 366 -27.84 23.23 8.26
N ARG A 367 -27.97 22.15 7.47
CA ARG A 367 -29.06 21.96 6.50
C ARG A 367 -30.42 21.84 7.20
N LYS A 368 -30.52 21.07 8.29
CA LYS A 368 -31.74 20.94 9.09
C LYS A 368 -32.13 22.25 9.76
N LYS A 369 -31.15 23.01 10.24
CA LYS A 369 -31.37 24.35 10.80
C LYS A 369 -31.91 25.29 9.71
N LEU A 370 -31.26 25.34 8.55
CA LEU A 370 -31.70 26.14 7.41
C LEU A 370 -33.13 25.79 6.98
N ALA A 371 -33.46 24.50 6.88
CA ALA A 371 -34.81 24.06 6.51
C ALA A 371 -35.87 24.54 7.52
N ARG A 372 -35.55 24.48 8.83
CA ARG A 372 -36.44 25.02 9.89
C ARG A 372 -36.57 26.54 9.80
N ASP A 373 -35.47 27.27 9.67
CA ASP A 373 -35.48 28.73 9.59
C ASP A 373 -36.28 29.22 8.35
N LEU A 374 -36.15 28.52 7.21
CA LEU A 374 -36.94 28.79 6.00
C LEU A 374 -38.43 28.43 6.13
N HIS A 375 -38.73 27.34 6.83
CA HIS A 375 -40.10 26.91 7.04
C HIS A 375 -40.84 27.84 8.01
N ASP A 376 -40.23 28.13 9.16
CA ASP A 376 -40.88 28.86 10.26
C ASP A 376 -40.93 30.38 10.04
N GLY A 377 -40.06 30.93 9.19
CA GLY A 377 -40.12 32.36 8.83
C GLY A 377 -40.82 32.61 7.48
N PRO A 378 -40.10 32.62 6.35
CA PRO A 378 -40.62 33.14 5.08
C PRO A 378 -41.80 32.35 4.53
N THR A 379 -41.76 31.01 4.65
CA THR A 379 -42.80 30.15 4.06
C THR A 379 -44.14 30.34 4.76
N GLN A 380 -44.14 30.48 6.09
CA GLN A 380 -45.35 30.82 6.85
C GLN A 380 -45.87 32.22 6.51
N SER A 381 -44.99 33.23 6.44
CA SER A 381 -45.39 34.60 6.11
C SER A 381 -45.97 34.72 4.68
N VAL A 382 -45.39 34.00 3.71
CA VAL A 382 -45.93 33.90 2.33
C VAL A 382 -47.30 33.21 2.30
N SER A 383 -47.49 32.16 3.10
CA SER A 383 -48.79 31.48 3.23
C SER A 383 -49.85 32.42 3.84
N ALA A 384 -49.49 33.19 4.87
CA ALA A 384 -50.35 34.19 5.48
C ALA A 384 -50.72 35.32 4.51
N LEU A 385 -49.78 35.78 3.68
CA LEU A 385 -50.04 36.73 2.59
C LEU A 385 -51.09 36.16 1.61
N ALA A 386 -50.93 34.92 1.15
CA ALA A 386 -51.88 34.29 0.24
C ALA A 386 -53.30 34.17 0.85
N MET A 387 -53.40 33.87 2.14
CA MET A 387 -54.68 33.85 2.85
C MET A 387 -55.31 35.25 2.95
N ARG A 388 -54.53 36.27 3.34
CA ARG A 388 -55.02 37.65 3.46
C ARG A 388 -55.45 38.23 2.12
N VAL A 389 -54.73 37.94 1.03
CA VAL A 389 -55.12 38.35 -0.33
C VAL A 389 -56.48 37.72 -0.71
N ASN A 390 -56.68 36.43 -0.42
CA ASN A 390 -57.98 35.78 -0.64
C ASN A 390 -59.11 36.39 0.21
N PHE A 391 -58.81 36.77 1.46
CA PHE A 391 -59.75 37.45 2.33
C PHE A 391 -60.10 38.85 1.81
N ALA A 392 -59.11 39.65 1.42
CA ALA A 392 -59.30 40.97 0.83
C ALA A 392 -60.17 40.92 -0.44
N ARG A 393 -59.97 39.90 -1.30
CA ARG A 393 -60.79 39.67 -2.50
C ARG A 393 -62.26 39.45 -2.15
N ARG A 394 -62.56 38.61 -1.14
CA ARG A 394 -63.94 38.39 -0.68
C ARG A 394 -64.52 39.61 0.03
N LEU A 395 -63.69 40.35 0.75
CA LEU A 395 -64.10 41.55 1.48
C LEU A 395 -64.48 42.68 0.52
N LEU A 396 -63.80 42.80 -0.63
CA LEU A 396 -64.08 43.80 -1.65
C LEU A 396 -65.54 43.74 -2.17
N GLU A 397 -66.14 42.55 -2.23
CA GLU A 397 -67.53 42.37 -2.65
C GLU A 397 -68.54 42.79 -1.56
N ARG A 398 -68.14 42.81 -0.29
CA ARG A 398 -69.03 43.06 0.86
C ARG A 398 -68.85 44.44 1.50
N ASP A 399 -67.62 44.88 1.67
CA ASP A 399 -67.25 46.15 2.30
C ASP A 399 -65.96 46.71 1.67
N PRO A 400 -66.09 47.49 0.58
CA PRO A 400 -64.94 48.09 -0.11
C PRO A 400 -64.09 49.02 0.76
N ARG A 401 -64.67 49.63 1.80
CA ARG A 401 -63.92 50.53 2.70
C ARG A 401 -63.01 49.73 3.62
N ALA A 402 -63.48 48.61 4.15
CA ALA A 402 -62.66 47.72 4.96
C ALA A 402 -61.55 47.01 4.16
N THR A 403 -61.68 46.88 2.84
CA THR A 403 -60.63 46.32 1.97
C THR A 403 -59.36 47.16 1.94
N ALA A 404 -59.46 48.49 2.00
CA ALA A 404 -58.29 49.37 1.99
C ALA A 404 -57.35 49.12 3.20
N GLU A 405 -57.94 48.94 4.39
CA GLU A 405 -57.23 48.57 5.62
C GLU A 405 -56.53 47.21 5.51
N GLU A 406 -57.18 46.23 4.89
CA GLU A 406 -56.60 44.89 4.72
C GLU A 406 -55.46 44.89 3.69
N LEU A 407 -55.55 45.69 2.62
CA LEU A 407 -54.46 45.88 1.65
C LEU A 407 -53.21 46.49 2.31
N TYR A 408 -53.38 47.45 3.22
CA TYR A 408 -52.27 48.04 3.98
C TYR A 408 -51.56 46.99 4.86
N LYS A 409 -52.32 46.11 5.51
CA LYS A 409 -51.78 45.00 6.32
C LYS A 409 -51.04 43.97 5.46
N ILE A 410 -51.52 43.71 4.24
CA ILE A 410 -50.84 42.85 3.26
C ILE A 410 -49.50 43.46 2.85
N GLU A 411 -49.47 44.76 2.52
CA GLU A 411 -48.24 45.48 2.17
C GLU A 411 -47.22 45.44 3.31
N GLU A 412 -47.66 45.71 4.54
CA GLU A 412 -46.80 45.68 5.72
C GLU A 412 -46.20 44.28 5.95
N LEU A 413 -47.02 43.23 5.85
CA LEU A 413 -46.56 41.85 5.99
C LEU A 413 -45.58 41.47 4.87
N ALA A 414 -45.81 41.91 3.63
CA ALA A 414 -44.90 41.68 2.51
C ALA A 414 -43.54 42.38 2.71
N ARG A 415 -43.54 43.62 3.18
CA ARG A 415 -42.32 44.37 3.49
C ARG A 415 -41.54 43.72 4.62
N ARG A 416 -42.22 43.27 5.69
CA ARG A 416 -41.61 42.55 6.80
C ARG A 416 -41.01 41.22 6.34
N THR A 417 -41.75 40.43 5.57
CA THR A 417 -41.28 39.15 5.00
C THR A 417 -40.04 39.34 4.13
N THR A 418 -40.03 40.39 3.30
CA THR A 418 -38.86 40.73 2.47
C THR A 418 -37.64 41.08 3.32
N LYS A 419 -37.82 41.81 4.42
CA LYS A 419 -36.74 42.12 5.38
C LYS A 419 -36.23 40.86 6.08
N GLU A 420 -37.11 39.94 6.45
CA GLU A 420 -36.76 38.64 7.06
C GLU A 420 -35.97 37.75 6.09
N VAL A 421 -36.42 37.62 4.83
CA VAL A 421 -35.71 36.86 3.78
C VAL A 421 -34.33 37.47 3.51
N ARG A 422 -34.25 38.79 3.37
CA ARG A 422 -32.97 39.49 3.14
C ARG A 422 -32.01 39.30 4.33
N HIS A 423 -32.54 39.30 5.55
CA HIS A 423 -31.76 39.01 6.76
C HIS A 423 -31.21 37.58 6.75
N MET A 424 -32.02 36.58 6.42
CA MET A 424 -31.57 35.19 6.29
C MET A 424 -30.49 35.01 5.21
N LEU A 425 -30.67 35.63 4.03
CA LEU A 425 -29.67 35.57 2.96
C LEU A 425 -28.32 36.15 3.40
N PHE A 426 -28.32 37.25 4.15
CA PHE A 426 -27.09 37.86 4.66
C PHE A 426 -26.34 36.92 5.62
N THR A 427 -27.06 36.20 6.50
CA THR A 427 -26.47 35.26 7.46
C THR A 427 -25.93 33.99 6.79
N LEU A 428 -26.51 33.58 5.65
CA LEU A 428 -26.14 32.34 4.95
C LEU A 428 -25.05 32.53 3.90
N ARG A 429 -25.03 33.70 3.25
CA ARG A 429 -24.06 34.03 2.21
C ARG A 429 -23.98 35.55 2.09
N PRO A 430 -22.97 36.21 2.67
CA PRO A 430 -22.79 37.65 2.49
C PRO A 430 -22.44 37.94 1.03
N LEU A 431 -23.45 38.12 0.18
CA LEU A 431 -23.32 38.37 -1.26
C LEU A 431 -22.42 39.58 -1.56
N VAL A 432 -22.41 40.57 -0.65
CA VAL A 432 -21.53 41.74 -0.73
C VAL A 432 -20.06 41.34 -0.61
N LEU A 433 -19.72 40.38 0.25
CA LEU A 433 -18.36 39.86 0.39
C LEU A 433 -17.88 39.20 -0.91
N GLU A 434 -18.72 38.37 -1.53
CA GLU A 434 -18.35 37.67 -2.76
C GLU A 434 -18.31 38.59 -4.00
N SER A 435 -19.16 39.61 -4.06
CA SER A 435 -19.29 40.48 -5.24
C SER A 435 -18.46 41.77 -5.16
N GLN A 436 -18.20 42.29 -3.96
CA GLN A 436 -17.59 43.60 -3.72
C GLN A 436 -16.38 43.54 -2.75
N GLY A 437 -16.10 42.39 -2.14
CA GLY A 437 -14.94 42.17 -1.28
C GLY A 437 -15.16 42.54 0.20
N LEU A 438 -14.14 42.27 1.01
CA LEU A 438 -14.18 42.36 2.48
C LEU A 438 -14.53 43.75 3.02
N ILE A 439 -13.93 44.82 2.51
CA ILE A 439 -14.17 46.18 3.02
C ILE A 439 -15.64 46.56 2.83
N ALA A 440 -16.18 46.36 1.63
CA ALA A 440 -17.59 46.65 1.33
C ALA A 440 -18.53 45.83 2.24
N ALA A 441 -18.18 44.57 2.54
CA ALA A 441 -18.97 43.74 3.46
C ALA A 441 -18.93 44.28 4.90
N LEU A 442 -17.77 44.72 5.40
CA LEU A 442 -17.64 45.33 6.73
C LEU A 442 -18.39 46.66 6.83
N GLU A 443 -18.34 47.49 5.78
CA GLU A 443 -19.11 48.74 5.70
C GLU A 443 -20.62 48.48 5.70
N ALA A 444 -21.09 47.52 4.91
CA ALA A 444 -22.50 47.11 4.90
C ALA A 444 -22.95 46.55 6.27
N MET A 445 -22.08 45.82 6.97
CA MET A 445 -22.32 45.38 8.34
C MET A 445 -22.44 46.58 9.30
N ALA A 446 -21.57 47.58 9.18
CA ALA A 446 -21.60 48.78 10.01
C ALA A 446 -22.88 49.60 9.78
N GLU A 447 -23.28 49.80 8.53
CA GLU A 447 -24.53 50.47 8.16
C GLU A 447 -25.74 49.74 8.75
N LYS A 448 -25.79 48.42 8.60
CA LYS A 448 -26.83 47.57 9.20
C LYS A 448 -26.92 47.71 10.72
N MET A 449 -25.78 47.80 11.41
CA MET A 449 -25.75 47.99 12.87
C MET A 449 -26.31 49.34 13.29
N MET A 450 -26.03 50.39 12.51
CA MET A 450 -26.62 51.71 12.71
C MET A 450 -28.14 51.68 12.49
N GLU A 451 -28.60 51.19 11.33
CA GLU A 451 -30.03 51.19 10.98
C GLU A 451 -30.90 50.34 11.93
N THR A 452 -30.37 49.20 12.38
CA THR A 452 -31.16 48.23 13.14
C THR A 452 -31.08 48.46 14.64
N TYR A 453 -29.91 48.87 15.15
CA TYR A 453 -29.63 48.90 16.59
C TYR A 453 -29.13 50.26 17.09
N GLN A 454 -28.98 51.25 16.21
CA GLN A 454 -28.36 52.56 16.53
C GLN A 454 -26.93 52.44 17.10
N GLN A 455 -26.22 51.35 16.79
CA GLN A 455 -24.84 51.13 17.23
C GLN A 455 -23.86 51.74 16.22
N LYS A 456 -22.93 52.59 16.69
CA LYS A 456 -21.87 53.15 15.84
C LYS A 456 -20.73 52.14 15.67
N VAL A 457 -20.58 51.65 14.45
CA VAL A 457 -19.44 50.81 14.05
C VAL A 457 -18.60 51.60 13.05
N ILE A 458 -17.30 51.72 13.31
CA ILE A 458 -16.35 52.49 12.50
C ILE A 458 -15.38 51.51 11.86
N VAL A 459 -15.41 51.42 10.53
CA VAL A 459 -14.51 50.56 9.75
C VAL A 459 -13.29 51.37 9.33
N GLN A 460 -12.09 50.86 9.62
CA GLN A 460 -10.81 51.45 9.25
C GLN A 460 -9.96 50.39 8.56
N ALA A 461 -9.99 50.40 7.24
CA ALA A 461 -9.26 49.44 6.42
C ALA A 461 -8.70 50.15 5.19
N ASP A 462 -7.42 49.94 4.92
CA ASP A 462 -6.82 50.41 3.67
C ASP A 462 -7.07 49.35 2.56
N PRO A 463 -7.66 49.72 1.40
CA PRO A 463 -7.92 48.80 0.30
C PRO A 463 -6.67 48.05 -0.21
N THR A 464 -5.49 48.66 -0.09
CA THR A 464 -4.23 48.03 -0.53
C THR A 464 -3.85 46.82 0.34
N THR A 465 -4.30 46.80 1.60
CA THR A 465 -4.05 45.74 2.59
C THR A 465 -4.69 44.39 2.24
N ILE A 466 -5.71 44.39 1.39
CA ILE A 466 -6.58 43.23 1.14
C ILE A 466 -6.67 42.82 -0.34
N GLN A 467 -5.94 43.48 -1.22
CA GLN A 467 -6.08 43.34 -2.68
C GLN A 467 -5.79 41.92 -3.18
N ASP A 468 -4.87 41.20 -2.52
CA ASP A 468 -4.49 39.81 -2.86
C ASP A 468 -4.99 38.77 -1.84
N LEU A 469 -5.96 39.14 -0.99
CA LEU A 469 -6.42 38.24 0.06
C LEU A 469 -7.40 37.19 -0.50
N GLU A 470 -7.09 35.91 -0.30
CA GLU A 470 -7.95 34.80 -0.72
C GLU A 470 -9.37 34.91 -0.14
N LEU A 471 -10.38 34.54 -0.93
CA LEU A 471 -11.80 34.63 -0.56
C LEU A 471 -12.12 33.87 0.76
N ASN A 472 -11.46 32.75 1.00
CA ASN A 472 -11.61 32.00 2.25
C ASN A 472 -11.16 32.83 3.46
N LYS A 473 -10.01 33.50 3.38
CA LYS A 473 -9.51 34.38 4.45
C LYS A 473 -10.43 35.59 4.64
N GLN A 474 -10.92 36.18 3.55
CA GLN A 474 -11.93 37.26 3.62
C GLN A 474 -13.19 36.81 4.37
N SER A 475 -13.69 35.61 4.07
CA SER A 475 -14.88 35.04 4.70
C SER A 475 -14.70 34.80 6.19
N VAL A 476 -13.55 34.26 6.59
CA VAL A 476 -13.23 34.04 8.01
C VAL A 476 -13.08 35.36 8.76
N ILE A 477 -12.39 36.35 8.18
CA ILE A 477 -12.25 37.68 8.79
C ILE A 477 -13.61 38.33 9.01
N PHE A 478 -14.47 38.31 7.98
CA PHE A 478 -15.80 38.87 8.08
C PHE A 478 -16.61 38.18 9.18
N ALA A 479 -16.58 36.84 9.25
CA ALA A 479 -17.31 36.09 10.26
C ALA A 479 -16.81 36.34 11.69
N ILE A 480 -15.50 36.56 11.88
CA ILE A 480 -14.93 36.95 13.17
C ILE A 480 -15.36 38.37 13.53
N ALA A 481 -15.25 39.32 12.60
CA ALA A 481 -15.65 40.71 12.81
C ALA A 481 -17.15 40.82 13.15
N GLU A 482 -18.02 40.11 12.43
CA GLU A 482 -19.46 40.09 12.68
C GLU A 482 -19.79 39.53 14.08
N GLU A 483 -19.14 38.44 14.48
CA GLU A 483 -19.34 37.84 15.80
C GLU A 483 -18.84 38.79 16.91
N ALA A 484 -17.65 39.36 16.75
CA ALA A 484 -17.06 40.30 17.71
C ALA A 484 -17.92 41.57 17.86
N VAL A 485 -18.36 42.18 16.76
CA VAL A 485 -19.24 43.36 16.76
C VAL A 485 -20.60 43.03 17.40
N ASN A 486 -21.18 41.86 17.10
CA ASN A 486 -22.42 41.43 17.73
C ASN A 486 -22.26 41.21 19.24
N ASN A 487 -21.13 40.67 19.68
CA ASN A 487 -20.84 40.47 21.10
C ASN A 487 -20.65 41.81 21.82
N ALA A 488 -19.89 42.74 21.23
CA ALA A 488 -19.75 44.09 21.76
C ALA A 488 -21.11 44.80 21.87
N ARG A 489 -21.95 44.76 20.82
CA ARG A 489 -23.31 45.34 20.84
C ARG A 489 -24.19 44.74 21.95
N LYS A 490 -24.12 43.42 22.18
CA LYS A 490 -24.97 42.74 23.17
C LYS A 490 -24.51 42.96 24.60
N HIS A 491 -23.19 43.05 24.83
CA HIS A 491 -22.61 42.90 26.16
C HIS A 491 -21.81 44.11 26.64
N ALA A 492 -21.18 44.85 25.74
CA ALA A 492 -20.22 45.89 26.11
C ALA A 492 -20.88 47.20 26.56
N LYS A 493 -22.13 47.50 26.16
CA LYS A 493 -22.73 48.85 26.33
C LYS A 493 -21.80 49.96 25.79
N ALA A 494 -21.13 49.68 24.68
CA ALA A 494 -20.18 50.57 24.03
C ALA A 494 -20.90 51.61 23.18
N ASP A 495 -20.41 52.85 23.18
CA ASP A 495 -20.88 53.90 22.28
C ASP A 495 -20.29 53.72 20.88
N HIS A 496 -19.05 53.23 20.79
CA HIS A 496 -18.33 53.02 19.55
C HIS A 496 -17.66 51.64 19.50
N ILE A 497 -17.72 51.03 18.32
CA ILE A 497 -16.98 49.80 18.01
C ILE A 497 -16.11 50.09 16.79
N TRP A 498 -14.81 49.90 16.89
CA TRP A 498 -13.88 50.03 15.77
C TRP A 498 -13.54 48.66 15.20
N VAL A 499 -13.60 48.54 13.88
CA VAL A 499 -13.10 47.38 13.14
C VAL A 499 -11.92 47.85 12.30
N ARG A 500 -10.71 47.40 12.63
CA ARG A 500 -9.46 47.84 12.00
C ARG A 500 -8.78 46.68 11.27
N LEU A 501 -8.31 46.96 10.06
CA LEU A 501 -7.49 46.04 9.27
C LEU A 501 -6.16 46.72 8.92
N ASN A 502 -5.06 46.19 9.47
CA ASN A 502 -3.71 46.75 9.32
C ASN A 502 -2.70 45.67 8.93
N ILE A 503 -1.61 46.04 8.26
CA ILE A 503 -0.45 45.15 8.08
C ILE A 503 0.39 45.22 9.36
N ALA A 504 0.51 44.11 10.10
CA ALA A 504 1.40 44.01 11.27
C ALA A 504 2.86 43.75 10.88
N ALA A 505 3.08 42.98 9.82
CA ALA A 505 4.36 42.75 9.16
C ALA A 505 4.12 42.47 7.67
N ALA A 506 5.14 42.53 6.81
CA ALA A 506 4.99 42.49 5.34
C ALA A 506 4.03 41.40 4.78
N ASP A 507 3.88 40.28 5.49
CA ASP A 507 3.01 39.16 5.14
C ASP A 507 2.09 38.69 6.30
N ILE A 508 1.80 39.58 7.26
CA ILE A 508 0.87 39.33 8.37
C ILE A 508 -0.17 40.45 8.44
N LEU A 509 -1.42 40.08 8.23
CA LEU A 509 -2.57 40.94 8.42
C LEU A 509 -3.03 40.89 9.88
N LEU A 510 -3.40 42.04 10.43
CA LEU A 510 -3.95 42.19 11.77
C LEU A 510 -5.37 42.74 11.67
N LEU A 511 -6.32 41.95 12.13
CA LEU A 511 -7.69 42.36 12.41
C LEU A 511 -7.81 42.75 13.88
N GLU A 512 -8.26 43.96 14.16
CA GLU A 512 -8.58 44.41 15.52
C GLU A 512 -10.04 44.86 15.61
N ILE A 513 -10.77 44.32 16.58
CA ILE A 513 -12.10 44.80 16.96
C ILE A 513 -12.00 45.38 18.36
N VAL A 514 -12.27 46.68 18.51
CA VAL A 514 -12.14 47.41 19.76
C VAL A 514 -13.50 48.01 20.13
N ASP A 515 -13.93 47.87 21.37
CA ASP A 515 -15.09 48.58 21.91
C ASP A 515 -14.68 49.49 23.09
N ASP A 516 -15.42 50.57 23.31
CA ASP A 516 -15.27 51.49 24.44
C ASP A 516 -16.22 51.17 25.62
N GLY A 517 -16.64 49.91 25.74
CA GLY A 517 -17.65 49.49 26.69
C GLY A 517 -17.14 49.12 28.09
N VAL A 518 -18.00 48.43 28.85
CA VAL A 518 -17.76 48.05 30.25
C VAL A 518 -16.68 46.98 30.44
N GLY A 519 -16.23 46.31 29.37
CA GLY A 519 -15.25 45.22 29.44
C GLY A 519 -15.63 44.07 30.38
N PHE A 520 -14.72 43.12 30.57
CA PHE A 520 -14.87 42.01 31.52
C PHE A 520 -13.49 41.49 31.95
N ASP A 521 -13.46 40.65 32.98
CA ASP A 521 -12.23 39.96 33.38
C ASP A 521 -12.01 38.70 32.53
N ALA A 522 -11.00 38.74 31.66
CA ALA A 522 -10.68 37.63 30.76
C ALA A 522 -10.15 36.38 31.50
N ALA A 523 -9.55 36.54 32.69
CA ALA A 523 -8.94 35.43 33.44
C ALA A 523 -10.00 34.51 34.09
N THR A 524 -11.16 35.05 34.45
CA THR A 524 -12.25 34.30 35.08
C THR A 524 -13.04 33.44 34.09
N LEU A 525 -13.07 33.80 32.80
CA LEU A 525 -13.74 33.01 31.74
C LEU A 525 -12.90 31.87 31.19
N ALA A 526 -11.56 31.96 31.24
CA ALA A 526 -10.66 30.88 30.78
C ALA A 526 -10.80 29.58 31.60
N ASN A 527 -11.35 29.65 32.82
CA ASN A 527 -11.53 28.50 33.71
C ASN A 527 -12.95 27.89 33.64
N GLY A 528 -13.85 28.43 32.81
CA GLY A 528 -15.27 28.06 32.75
C GLY A 528 -15.73 27.76 31.33
N TYR A 529 -15.10 26.78 30.66
CA TYR A 529 -15.40 26.41 29.27
C TYR A 529 -16.85 25.91 29.03
N GLU A 530 -17.58 25.51 30.09
CA GLU A 530 -18.93 24.90 29.97
C GLU A 530 -20.11 25.89 30.04
N GLN A 531 -19.91 27.20 30.20
CA GLN A 531 -21.01 28.17 30.26
C GLN A 531 -21.39 28.71 28.88
N ARG A 532 -22.70 28.79 28.58
CA ARG A 532 -23.28 29.28 27.30
C ARG A 532 -22.74 30.62 26.77
N GLY A 533 -22.09 31.44 27.61
CA GLY A 533 -21.46 32.71 27.21
C GLY A 533 -20.12 32.55 26.47
N SER A 534 -19.44 31.41 26.55
CA SER A 534 -18.12 31.19 25.94
C SER A 534 -18.17 30.75 24.47
N LEU A 535 -19.34 30.35 23.96
CA LEU A 535 -19.48 29.71 22.64
C LEU A 535 -19.02 30.64 21.48
N GLY A 536 -19.31 31.94 21.59
CA GLY A 536 -18.87 32.92 20.59
C GLY A 536 -17.34 33.07 20.53
N MET A 537 -16.67 33.01 21.68
CA MET A 537 -15.20 33.06 21.77
C MET A 537 -14.54 31.79 21.24
N VAL A 538 -15.13 30.63 21.54
CA VAL A 538 -14.68 29.34 20.99
C VAL A 538 -14.79 29.35 19.47
N ASN A 539 -15.94 29.77 18.92
CA ASN A 539 -16.14 29.86 17.47
C ASN A 539 -15.14 30.80 16.80
N MET A 540 -14.84 31.96 17.40
CA MET A 540 -13.84 32.89 16.84
C MET A 540 -12.43 32.30 16.87
N ARG A 541 -12.06 31.56 17.93
CA ARG A 541 -10.78 30.86 18.04
C ARG A 541 -10.66 29.75 16.98
N GLU A 542 -11.65 28.87 16.89
CA GLU A 542 -11.67 27.79 15.89
C GLU A 542 -11.61 28.35 14.47
N ARG A 543 -12.38 29.40 14.16
CA ARG A 543 -12.32 30.09 12.85
C ARG A 543 -10.95 30.70 12.57
N THR A 544 -10.28 31.24 13.58
CA THR A 544 -8.92 31.77 13.45
C THR A 544 -7.92 30.66 13.08
N GLU A 545 -8.07 29.47 13.67
CA GLU A 545 -7.23 28.32 13.37
C GLU A 545 -7.40 27.84 11.92
N LEU A 546 -8.59 27.94 11.33
CA LEU A 546 -8.86 27.61 9.92
C LEU A 546 -8.01 28.43 8.93
N VAL A 547 -7.56 29.63 9.32
CA VAL A 547 -6.68 30.49 8.50
C VAL A 547 -5.24 30.51 9.00
N ASN A 548 -4.85 29.54 9.83
CA ASN A 548 -3.53 29.48 10.49
C ASN A 548 -3.18 30.76 11.28
N GLY A 549 -4.20 31.45 11.78
CA GLY A 549 -4.02 32.69 12.53
C GLY A 549 -3.79 32.47 14.03
N ILE A 550 -3.52 33.57 14.73
CA ILE A 550 -3.46 33.60 16.20
C ILE A 550 -4.57 34.51 16.71
N PHE A 551 -5.36 34.00 17.66
CA PHE A 551 -6.44 34.72 18.32
C PHE A 551 -6.00 35.21 19.69
N GLN A 552 -6.19 36.50 19.98
CA GLN A 552 -6.02 37.08 21.30
C GLN A 552 -7.20 37.97 21.65
N ILE A 553 -7.59 37.94 22.91
CA ILE A 553 -8.59 38.84 23.47
C ILE A 553 -8.02 39.49 24.71
N ASP A 554 -8.07 40.81 24.75
CA ASP A 554 -7.70 41.62 25.90
C ASP A 554 -8.95 42.36 26.36
N SER A 555 -9.41 42.09 27.58
CA SER A 555 -10.52 42.83 28.20
C SER A 555 -10.14 43.18 29.62
N GLN A 556 -10.52 44.38 30.05
CA GLN A 556 -10.44 44.79 31.45
C GLN A 556 -11.76 45.46 31.83
N PRO A 557 -12.30 45.21 33.04
CA PRO A 557 -13.46 45.94 33.54
C PRO A 557 -13.26 47.45 33.38
N GLU A 558 -14.28 48.13 32.87
CA GLU A 558 -14.39 49.57 32.61
C GLU A 558 -13.43 50.13 31.53
N LYS A 559 -12.71 49.29 30.78
CA LYS A 559 -11.79 49.72 29.71
C LYS A 559 -12.11 49.15 28.33
N GLY A 560 -13.28 48.54 28.17
CA GLY A 560 -13.72 47.89 26.94
C GLY A 560 -13.01 46.57 26.65
N THR A 561 -13.23 46.05 25.45
CA THR A 561 -12.61 44.81 24.96
C THR A 561 -11.91 45.05 23.63
N THR A 562 -10.78 44.37 23.45
CA THR A 562 -10.03 44.32 22.20
C THR A 562 -9.86 42.86 21.77
N VAL A 563 -10.39 42.51 20.61
CA VAL A 563 -10.16 41.23 19.94
C VAL A 563 -9.12 41.45 18.85
N ARG A 564 -8.02 40.70 18.88
CA ARG A 564 -6.97 40.73 17.85
C ARG A 564 -6.82 39.38 17.18
N VAL A 565 -6.71 39.41 15.86
CA VAL A 565 -6.44 38.23 15.04
C VAL A 565 -5.31 38.52 14.07
N TRP A 566 -4.20 37.80 14.22
CA TRP A 566 -3.09 37.84 13.26
C TRP A 566 -3.25 36.73 12.23
N ILE A 567 -3.19 37.08 10.96
CA ILE A 567 -3.52 36.20 9.84
C ILE A 567 -2.33 36.18 8.87
N PRO A 568 -1.72 35.01 8.64
CA PRO A 568 -0.62 34.90 7.69
C PRO A 568 -1.12 35.06 6.25
N LEU A 569 -0.42 35.85 5.43
CA LEU A 569 -0.74 36.03 4.02
C LEU A 569 -0.16 34.90 3.15
N ASN A 570 0.92 34.24 3.59
CA ASN A 570 1.56 33.09 2.91
C ASN A 570 1.97 31.97 3.90
N GLU A 571 2.39 30.80 3.40
CA GLU A 571 2.79 29.65 4.24
C GLU A 571 4.01 29.95 5.13
N ASN A 572 5.02 30.68 4.60
CA ASN A 572 6.20 31.06 5.38
C ASN A 572 5.83 31.94 6.59
N ALA A 573 4.84 32.81 6.45
CA ALA A 573 4.32 33.63 7.53
C ALA A 573 3.59 32.79 8.58
N ALA A 574 2.84 31.76 8.15
CA ALA A 574 2.13 30.86 9.06
C ALA A 574 3.11 30.11 9.98
N ASP A 575 4.23 29.63 9.43
CA ASP A 575 5.30 29.00 10.21
C ASP A 575 5.96 29.96 11.19
N ARG A 576 6.20 31.22 10.79
CA ARG A 576 6.78 32.25 11.68
C ARG A 576 5.83 32.66 12.80
N LEU A 577 4.53 32.74 12.51
CA LEU A 577 3.46 32.98 13.48
C LEU A 577 3.42 31.84 14.52
N LYS A 578 3.39 30.58 14.09
CA LYS A 578 3.38 29.41 14.99
C LYS A 578 4.63 29.34 15.88
N LYS A 579 5.78 29.78 15.38
CA LYS A 579 7.06 29.83 16.14
C LYS A 579 7.20 31.05 17.07
N GLY A 580 6.22 31.97 17.09
CA GLY A 580 6.26 33.18 17.91
C GLY A 580 7.31 34.21 17.49
N SER A 581 7.82 34.12 16.24
CA SER A 581 9.01 34.84 15.77
C SER A 581 8.72 36.16 15.02
N PHE A 582 7.48 36.67 15.11
CA PHE A 582 7.02 37.81 14.30
C PHE A 582 6.78 39.11 15.09
N ARG A 583 7.03 39.09 16.40
CA ARG A 583 6.86 40.26 17.28
C ARG A 583 8.00 41.26 17.16
#